data_AF-J8D6T6-F1
#
_entry.id   AF-J8D6T6-F1
#
_cell.length_a   1.000
_cell.length_b   1.000
_cell.length_c   1.000
_cell.angle_alpha   90.00
_cell.angle_beta   90.00
_cell.angle_gamma   90.00
#
_symmetry.space_group_name_H-M   'P 1'
#
loop_
_entity.id
_entity.type
_entity.pdbx_description
1 polymer ?
#
loop_
_entity_poly.entity_id
_entity_poly.type
_entity_poly.pdbx_seq_one_letter_code
_entity_poly.pdbx_strand_id
1 'polypeptide(L)'
;MMLSSIDEEEKAKISPKQSLGLLTSNNQYWFLTEDGLYEVLMQSRKPIAKQFKKKVILEVLMDIRKAGGTLFPSGSENCSDSFRISGSKPELCNS
;
A
#
# COMPACT_ATOMS: atom_id res chain seq x y z
N MET A 1 9.14 -14.72 -13.21
CA MET A 1 9.89 -13.56 -12.65
C MET A 1 9.03 -12.91 -11.58
N MET A 2 9.58 -12.08 -10.69
CA MET A 2 8.78 -11.40 -9.64
C MET A 2 7.97 -10.21 -10.18
N LEU A 3 8.43 -9.56 -11.25
CA LEU A 3 7.73 -8.44 -11.90
C LEU A 3 6.59 -8.88 -12.83
N SER A 4 6.54 -10.16 -13.19
CA SER A 4 5.50 -10.70 -14.08
C SER A 4 4.21 -11.07 -13.35
N SER A 5 4.24 -11.15 -12.01
CA SER A 5 3.06 -11.44 -11.18
C SER A 5 2.32 -10.19 -10.70
N ILE A 6 2.88 -9.01 -10.92
CA ILE A 6 2.31 -7.72 -10.54
C ILE A 6 1.41 -7.25 -11.69
N ASP A 7 0.26 -6.67 -11.34
CA ASP A 7 -0.68 -6.10 -12.29
C ASP A 7 -0.02 -5.02 -13.17
N GLU A 8 -0.47 -4.90 -14.42
CA GLU A 8 0.13 -3.97 -15.40
C GLU A 8 -0.14 -2.50 -15.04
N GLU A 9 -1.21 -2.21 -14.30
CA GLU A 9 -1.55 -0.85 -13.83
C GLU A 9 -0.59 -0.37 -12.72
N GLU A 10 -0.03 -1.30 -11.96
CA GLU A 10 0.85 -1.02 -10.81
C GLU A 10 2.34 -0.95 -11.18
N LYS A 11 2.67 -1.13 -12.46
CA LYS A 11 4.03 -1.03 -12.98
C LYS A 11 4.10 -0.14 -14.22
N ALA A 12 4.99 0.83 -14.18
CA ALA A 12 5.21 1.76 -15.28
C ALA A 12 6.57 1.50 -15.93
N LYS A 13 6.59 1.42 -17.26
CA LYS A 13 7.84 1.36 -18.02
C LYS A 13 8.21 2.76 -18.50
N ILE A 14 9.28 3.31 -17.96
CA ILE A 14 9.70 4.68 -18.26
C ILE A 14 11.08 4.68 -18.88
N SER A 15 11.21 5.41 -19.99
CA SER A 15 12.48 5.74 -20.63
C SER A 15 12.84 7.19 -20.31
N PRO A 16 13.90 7.46 -19.54
CA PRO A 16 14.31 8.81 -19.24
C PRO A 16 14.83 9.50 -20.52
N LYS A 17 14.37 10.74 -20.75
CA LYS A 17 14.78 11.55 -21.92
C LYS A 17 16.22 12.05 -21.84
N GLN A 18 16.77 12.13 -20.63
CA GLN A 18 18.13 12.56 -20.33
C GLN A 18 18.72 11.64 -19.27
N SER A 19 20.04 11.49 -19.26
CA SER A 19 20.71 10.66 -18.25
C SER A 19 20.56 11.31 -16.87
N LEU A 20 19.96 10.60 -15.92
CA LEU A 20 19.71 11.04 -14.55
C LEU A 20 20.50 10.13 -13.60
N GLY A 21 21.76 10.50 -13.36
CA GLY A 21 22.69 9.73 -12.55
C GLY A 21 22.90 8.31 -13.11
N LEU A 22 22.51 7.29 -12.35
CA LEU A 22 22.62 5.88 -12.75
C LEU A 22 21.66 5.49 -13.88
N LEU A 23 20.59 6.28 -14.09
CA LEU A 23 19.63 6.06 -15.16
C LEU A 23 20.19 6.65 -16.46
N THR A 24 20.46 5.80 -17.44
CA THR A 24 21.02 6.20 -18.73
C THR A 24 19.89 6.53 -19.70
N SER A 25 20.04 7.61 -20.47
CA SER A 25 19.15 7.88 -21.59
C SER A 25 19.19 6.71 -22.59
N ASN A 26 18.03 6.33 -23.12
CA ASN A 26 17.79 5.19 -24.04
C ASN A 26 17.66 3.79 -23.40
N ASN A 27 17.74 3.68 -22.07
CA ASN A 27 17.39 2.44 -21.36
C ASN A 27 15.95 2.49 -20.85
N GLN A 28 15.28 1.33 -20.84
CA GLN A 28 13.94 1.19 -20.28
C GLN A 28 14.02 0.64 -18.86
N TYR A 29 13.37 1.32 -17.92
CA TYR A 29 13.32 0.91 -16.51
C TYR A 29 11.88 0.68 -16.07
N TRP A 30 11.70 -0.27 -15.15
CA TRP A 30 10.43 -0.54 -14.48
C TRP A 30 10.35 0.27 -13.20
N PHE A 31 9.28 1.02 -13.07
CA PHE A 31 8.89 1.75 -11.88
C PHE A 31 7.60 1.14 -11.35
N LEU A 32 7.40 1.28 -10.04
CA LEU A 32 6.22 0.80 -9.36
C LEU A 32 5.50 1.99 -8.76
N THR A 33 4.18 1.91 -8.76
CA THR A 33 3.31 2.72 -7.91
C THR A 33 3.49 2.32 -6.44
N GLU A 34 2.86 3.06 -5.53
CA GLU A 34 2.87 2.72 -4.10
C GLU A 34 2.26 1.34 -3.84
N ASP A 35 1.13 1.04 -4.47
CA ASP A 35 0.43 -0.24 -4.33
C ASP A 35 1.26 -1.40 -4.92
N GLY A 36 1.84 -1.21 -6.11
CA GLY A 36 2.77 -2.19 -6.70
C GLY A 36 4.02 -2.45 -5.86
N LEU A 37 4.54 -1.42 -5.17
CA LEU A 37 5.65 -1.57 -4.24
C LEU A 37 5.26 -2.47 -3.05
N TYR A 38 4.07 -2.27 -2.48
CA TYR A 38 3.59 -3.10 -1.38
C TYR A 38 3.40 -4.55 -1.83
N GLU A 39 2.83 -4.78 -3.00
CA GLU A 39 2.64 -6.13 -3.54
C GLU A 39 3.98 -6.88 -3.65
N VAL A 40 5.00 -6.21 -4.19
CA VAL A 40 6.37 -6.75 -4.27
C VAL A 40 6.92 -7.07 -2.88
N LEU A 41 6.76 -6.18 -1.91
CA LEU A 41 7.22 -6.42 -0.54
C LEU A 41 6.50 -7.60 0.10
N MET A 42 5.20 -7.77 -0.19
CA MET A 42 4.41 -8.89 0.30
C MET A 42 4.81 -10.22 -0.34
N GLN A 43 5.16 -10.24 -1.63
CA GLN A 43 5.64 -11.44 -2.32
C GLN A 43 7.10 -11.79 -2.01
N SER A 44 7.92 -10.81 -1.60
CA SER A 44 9.36 -10.99 -1.42
C SER A 44 9.72 -12.04 -0.36
N ARG A 45 10.72 -12.87 -0.67
CA ARG A 45 11.30 -13.88 0.26
C ARG A 45 12.52 -13.37 1.03
N LYS A 46 12.97 -12.13 0.78
CA LYS A 46 14.14 -11.54 1.45
C LYS A 46 13.91 -11.39 2.97
N PRO A 47 14.93 -11.56 3.82
CA PRO A 47 14.77 -11.51 5.28
C PRO A 47 14.23 -10.16 5.77
N ILE A 48 14.65 -9.06 5.15
CA ILE A 48 14.18 -7.71 5.48
C ILE A 48 12.69 -7.51 5.19
N ALA A 49 12.19 -8.05 4.08
CA ALA A 49 10.78 -7.99 3.73
C ALA A 49 9.92 -8.87 4.66
N LYS A 50 10.47 -9.97 5.20
CA LYS A 50 9.78 -10.80 6.20
C LYS A 50 9.58 -10.06 7.52
N GLN A 51 10.58 -9.29 7.97
CA GLN A 51 10.46 -8.47 9.17
C GLN A 51 9.40 -7.38 8.98
N PHE A 52 9.43 -6.68 7.84
CA PHE A 52 8.43 -5.68 7.48
C PHE A 52 7.01 -6.27 7.44
N LYS A 53 6.82 -7.40 6.74
CA LYS A 53 5.54 -8.12 6.68
C LYS A 53 5.00 -8.46 8.06
N LYS A 54 5.85 -8.99 8.94
CA LYS A 54 5.42 -9.35 10.29
C LYS A 54 4.95 -8.12 11.05
N LYS A 55 5.70 -7.03 11.03
CA LYS A 55 5.31 -5.79 11.72
C LYS A 55 4.02 -5.22 11.14
N VAL A 56 4.03 -4.87 9.85
CA VAL A 56 2.90 -4.17 9.22
C VAL A 56 1.64 -5.03 9.20
N ILE A 57 1.71 -6.30 8.81
CA ILE A 57 0.49 -7.12 8.72
C ILE A 57 0.04 -7.59 10.11
N LEU A 58 0.92 -8.19 10.93
CA LEU A 58 0.44 -8.78 12.19
C LEU A 58 0.08 -7.72 13.22
N GLU A 59 0.91 -6.67 13.39
CA GLU A 59 0.65 -5.66 14.41
C GLU A 59 -0.61 -4.87 14.05
N VAL A 60 -0.72 -4.36 12.81
CA VAL A 60 -1.90 -3.60 12.37
C VAL A 60 -3.18 -4.46 12.39
N LEU A 61 -3.14 -5.73 11.96
CA LEU A 61 -4.33 -6.58 12.02
C LEU A 61 -4.72 -6.95 13.46
N MET A 62 -3.75 -7.18 14.35
CA MET A 62 -4.03 -7.42 15.76
C MET A 62 -4.64 -6.18 16.42
N ASP A 63 -4.14 -5.00 16.07
CA ASP A 63 -4.67 -3.74 16.58
C ASP A 63 -6.08 -3.48 16.04
N ILE A 64 -6.35 -3.71 14.75
CA ILE A 64 -7.71 -3.68 14.18
C ILE A 64 -8.64 -4.65 14.92
N ARG A 65 -8.20 -5.88 15.18
CA ARG A 65 -9.01 -6.90 15.88
C ARG A 65 -9.34 -6.49 17.31
N LYS A 66 -8.38 -5.87 18.02
CA LYS A 66 -8.57 -5.39 19.40
C LYS A 66 -9.43 -4.12 19.44
N ALA A 67 -9.22 -3.19 18.51
CA ALA A 67 -9.91 -1.91 18.40
C ALA A 67 -11.28 -2.01 17.68
N GLY A 68 -11.64 -3.18 17.16
CA GLY A 68 -12.90 -3.38 16.44
C GLY A 68 -13.03 -2.61 15.12
N GLY A 69 -11.90 -2.28 14.46
CA GLY A 69 -11.90 -1.57 13.17
C GLY A 69 -11.56 -0.09 13.22
N THR A 70 -11.21 0.48 14.37
CA THR A 70 -10.77 1.88 14.46
C THR A 70 -9.25 2.01 14.50
N LEU A 71 -8.65 2.28 13.35
CA LEU A 71 -7.27 2.77 13.25
C LEU A 71 -7.32 4.30 13.29
N PHE A 72 -7.32 4.89 14.49
CA PHE A 72 -7.03 6.31 14.62
C PHE A 72 -5.53 6.47 14.84
N PRO A 73 -4.79 7.15 13.95
CA PRO A 73 -3.48 7.65 14.35
C PRO A 73 -3.73 8.62 15.50
N SER A 74 -3.11 8.35 16.64
CA SER A 74 -3.08 9.20 17.82
C SER A 74 -2.41 10.54 17.47
N GLY A 75 -3.17 11.47 16.89
CA GLY A 75 -2.66 12.75 16.41
C GLY A 75 -3.68 13.66 15.71
N SER A 76 -4.97 13.37 15.74
CA SER A 76 -6.00 14.32 15.31
C SER A 76 -7.21 14.20 16.24
N GLU A 77 -7.17 14.99 17.30
CA GLU A 77 -8.38 15.59 17.85
C GLU A 77 -9.08 16.35 16.72
N ASN A 78 -10.03 15.71 16.05
CA ASN A 78 -11.35 16.26 15.76
C ASN A 78 -12.29 15.21 15.18
N CYS A 79 -13.50 15.33 15.68
CA CYS A 79 -14.61 14.41 15.63
C CYS A 79 -15.18 14.20 14.22
N SER A 80 -15.95 13.11 14.10
CA SER A 80 -16.93 12.81 13.05
C SER A 80 -16.40 12.61 11.64
N ASP A 81 -15.67 11.52 11.43
CA ASP A 81 -15.87 10.65 10.25
C ASP A 81 -15.30 9.27 10.56
N SER A 82 -16.06 8.47 11.31
CA SER A 82 -15.75 7.06 11.50
C SER A 82 -16.07 6.32 10.20
N PHE A 83 -15.06 6.07 9.36
CA PHE A 83 -15.22 5.12 8.25
C PHE A 83 -15.33 3.71 8.85
N ARG A 84 -16.56 3.30 9.16
CA ARG A 84 -16.87 1.93 9.56
C ARG A 84 -16.75 1.06 8.32
N ILE A 85 -15.78 0.14 8.32
CA ILE A 85 -15.79 -1.01 7.41
C ILE A 85 -16.91 -1.97 7.87
N SER A 86 -18.16 -1.54 7.73
CA SER A 86 -19.33 -2.39 7.91
C SER A 86 -20.10 -2.36 6.60
N GLY A 87 -20.20 -3.51 5.95
CA GLY A 87 -21.00 -3.74 4.75
C GLY A 87 -22.51 -3.65 5.00
N SER A 88 -22.98 -2.51 5.50
CA SER A 88 -24.40 -2.20 5.66
C SER A 88 -24.66 -0.84 5.02
N LYS A 89 -25.48 -0.90 3.96
CA LYS A 89 -26.00 0.19 3.13
C LYS A 89 -26.28 1.49 3.92
N PRO A 90 -25.92 2.68 3.40
CA PRO A 90 -26.21 3.94 4.06
C PRO A 90 -27.71 4.19 4.04
N GLU A 91 -28.36 4.19 5.21
CA GLU A 91 -29.69 4.76 5.36
C GLU A 91 -29.57 6.28 5.53
N LEU A 92 -30.15 7.02 4.59
CA LEU A 92 -30.35 8.46 4.74
C LEU A 92 -31.39 8.69 5.84
N CYS A 93 -30.95 9.24 6.97
CA CYS A 93 -31.87 9.86 7.92
C CYS A 93 -32.42 11.15 7.30
N ASN A 94 -33.62 11.07 6.73
CA ASN A 94 -34.40 12.26 6.40
C ASN A 94 -35.10 12.75 7.67
N SER A 95 -34.97 14.05 7.91
CA SER A 95 -35.63 14.78 9.00
C SER A 95 -37.12 15.01 8.74
#